data_AF-A0AAW2PFH3-F1
#
_entry.id   AF-A0AAW2PFH3-F1
#
_cell.length_a   1.000
_cell.length_b   1.000
_cell.length_c   1.000
_cell.angle_alpha   90.00
_cell.angle_beta   90.00
_cell.angle_gamma   90.00
#
_symmetry.space_group_name_H-M   'P 1'
#
loop_
_entity.id
_entity.type
_entity.pdbx_description
1 polymer ?
#
loop_
_entity_poly.entity_id
_entity_poly.type
_entity_poly.pdbx_seq_one_letter_code
_entity_poly.pdbx_strand_id
1 'polypeptide(L)'
;MDSLPSYNLSSRDSVFIQVIPLGTYGQQKLTMGEPAGKLGLRYIGYKILPNESSLYNDYDKDDPILNDPSSINRKGWEFTKKIYLDRQP
;
A
#
# COMPACT_ATOMS: atom_id res chain seq x y z
N MET A 1 11.71 36.85 -18.40
CA MET A 1 10.75 35.85 -17.88
C MET A 1 10.91 34.64 -18.77
N ASP A 2 11.84 33.76 -18.39
CA ASP A 2 12.16 32.58 -19.18
C ASP A 2 11.07 31.53 -18.96
N SER A 3 10.42 31.13 -20.05
CA SER A 3 9.44 30.05 -20.04
C SER A 3 10.13 28.77 -19.60
N LEU A 4 9.65 28.15 -18.52
CA LEU A 4 10.08 26.82 -18.10
C LEU A 4 9.82 25.82 -19.25
N PRO A 5 10.74 24.88 -19.51
CA PRO A 5 10.56 23.91 -20.59
C PRO A 5 9.32 23.07 -20.30
N SER A 6 8.39 23.02 -21.26
CA SER A 6 7.26 22.11 -21.26
C SER A 6 7.77 20.69 -21.43
N TYR A 7 7.96 19.99 -20.31
CA TYR A 7 8.18 18.56 -20.34
C TYR A 7 6.95 17.90 -20.98
N ASN A 8 7.10 17.46 -22.22
CA ASN A 8 6.21 16.50 -22.85
C ASN A 8 6.37 15.19 -22.08
N LEU A 9 5.64 15.04 -20.97
CA LEU A 9 5.53 13.78 -20.26
C LEU A 9 4.70 12.84 -21.15
N SER A 10 5.37 12.21 -22.12
CA SER A 10 4.79 11.01 -22.72
C SER A 10 4.60 10.03 -21.57
N SER A 11 3.36 9.65 -21.31
CA SER A 11 2.92 8.79 -20.19
C SER A 11 3.58 7.40 -20.14
N ARG A 12 4.53 7.09 -21.02
CA ARG A 12 5.17 5.78 -21.11
C ARG A 12 6.21 5.51 -20.03
N ASP A 13 6.77 6.54 -19.37
CA ASP A 13 7.92 6.37 -18.47
C ASP A 13 7.64 6.61 -16.97
N SER A 14 6.42 7.01 -16.59
CA SER A 14 6.08 7.24 -15.17
C SER A 14 5.40 6.03 -14.53
N VAL A 15 5.80 5.73 -13.29
CA VAL A 15 5.31 4.59 -12.51
C VAL A 15 4.71 5.10 -11.20
N PHE A 16 3.52 4.61 -10.87
CA PHE A 16 2.90 4.76 -9.55
C PHE A 16 3.09 3.47 -8.77
N ILE A 17 3.83 3.53 -7.66
CA ILE A 17 4.01 2.41 -6.74
C ILE A 17 3.14 2.65 -5.52
N GLN A 18 2.21 1.74 -5.27
CA GLN A 18 1.47 1.68 -4.02
C GLN A 18 2.13 0.65 -3.10
N VAL A 19 2.62 1.09 -1.95
CA VAL A 19 2.98 0.17 -0.87
C VAL A 19 1.68 -0.36 -0.25
N ILE A 20 1.53 -1.68 -0.19
CA ILE A 20 0.36 -2.37 0.34
C ILE A 20 0.69 -2.90 1.74
N PRO A 21 0.10 -2.29 2.79
CA PRO A 21 0.21 -2.73 4.17
C PRO A 21 -0.13 -4.21 4.38
N LEU A 22 0.45 -4.82 5.43
CA LEU A 22 0.05 -6.16 5.88
C LEU A 22 -1.46 -6.18 6.15
N GLY A 23 -2.11 -7.32 5.93
CA GLY A 23 -3.54 -7.45 6.22
C GLY A 23 -4.49 -6.62 5.35
N THR A 24 -4.01 -5.84 4.39
CA THR A 24 -4.90 -5.05 3.50
C THR A 24 -5.11 -5.67 2.12
N TYR A 25 -4.58 -6.88 1.91
CA TYR A 25 -4.69 -7.61 0.66
C TYR A 25 -6.15 -7.86 0.27
N GLY A 26 -6.50 -7.56 -0.98
CA GLY A 26 -7.84 -7.83 -1.55
C GLY A 26 -8.90 -6.78 -1.22
N GLN A 27 -8.57 -5.74 -0.46
CA GLN A 27 -9.48 -4.63 -0.20
C GLN A 27 -9.59 -3.74 -1.46
N GLN A 28 -10.55 -4.04 -2.35
CA GLN A 28 -10.76 -3.30 -3.60
C GLN A 28 -10.90 -1.79 -3.40
N LYS A 29 -11.44 -1.35 -2.26
CA LYS A 29 -11.56 0.08 -1.89
C LYS A 29 -10.21 0.80 -1.73
N LEU A 30 -9.13 0.06 -1.54
CA LEU A 30 -7.80 0.62 -1.30
C LEU A 30 -6.92 0.62 -2.56
N THR A 31 -7.38 0.05 -3.68
CA THR A 31 -6.54 -0.05 -4.89
C THR A 31 -6.50 1.25 -5.67
N MET A 32 -5.29 1.73 -5.99
CA MET A 32 -5.08 2.91 -6.83
C MET A 32 -4.79 2.58 -8.30
N GLY A 33 -4.90 1.29 -8.69
CA GLY A 33 -4.57 0.85 -10.04
C GLY A 33 -5.43 1.48 -11.13
N GLU A 34 -6.75 1.57 -10.93
CA GLU A 34 -7.65 2.20 -11.91
C GLU A 34 -7.41 3.72 -12.01
N PRO A 35 -7.35 4.50 -10.90
CA PRO A 35 -6.93 5.90 -10.95
C PRO A 35 -5.58 6.12 -11.65
N ALA A 36 -4.57 5.32 -11.31
CA ALA A 36 -3.24 5.41 -11.94
C ALA A 36 -3.30 5.14 -13.45
N GLY A 37 -4.05 4.13 -13.87
CA GLY A 37 -4.27 3.82 -15.28
C GLY A 37 -4.98 4.94 -16.04
N LYS A 38 -5.99 5.58 -15.43
CA LYS A 38 -6.68 6.76 -16.01
C LYS A 38 -5.75 7.95 -16.19
N LEU A 39 -4.71 8.07 -15.36
CA LEU A 39 -3.65 9.08 -15.49
C LEU A 39 -2.51 8.67 -16.44
N GLY A 40 -2.62 7.50 -17.08
CA GLY A 40 -1.59 6.96 -17.97
C GLY A 40 -0.35 6.43 -17.25
N LEU A 41 -0.39 6.23 -15.94
CA LEU A 41 0.74 5.72 -15.16
C LEU A 41 0.78 4.19 -15.18
N ARG A 42 1.98 3.61 -15.23
CA ARG A 42 2.15 2.19 -14.93
C ARG A 42 1.95 1.97 -13.42
N TYR A 43 1.06 1.07 -13.04
CA TYR A 43 0.77 0.78 -11.64
C TYR A 43 1.53 -0.45 -11.14
N ILE A 44 2.13 -0.34 -9.95
CA ILE A 44 2.73 -1.46 -9.21
C ILE A 44 2.17 -1.45 -7.78
N GLY A 45 1.53 -2.54 -7.37
CA GLY A 45 1.17 -2.78 -5.97
C GLY A 45 2.25 -3.60 -5.28
N TYR A 46 3.11 -2.96 -4.49
CA TYR A 46 4.17 -3.63 -3.74
C TYR A 46 3.64 -4.14 -2.40
N LYS A 47 3.60 -5.45 -2.23
CA LYS A 47 3.19 -6.09 -0.97
C LYS A 47 4.39 -6.21 -0.07
N ILE A 48 4.33 -5.56 1.11
CA ILE A 48 5.43 -5.60 2.06
C ILE A 48 5.51 -6.96 2.77
N LEU A 49 6.72 -7.36 3.11
CA LEU A 49 6.99 -8.46 4.03
C LEU A 49 6.82 -8.01 5.48
N PRO A 50 6.59 -8.94 6.44
CA PRO A 50 6.47 -8.57 7.84
C PRO A 50 7.65 -7.76 8.38
N ASN A 51 8.89 -8.11 8.01
CA ASN A 51 10.10 -7.43 8.44
C ASN A 51 10.33 -6.04 7.81
N GLU A 52 9.56 -5.66 6.81
CA GLU A 52 9.57 -4.32 6.23
C GLU A 52 8.54 -3.40 6.92
N SER A 53 7.68 -3.95 7.77
CA SER A 53 6.69 -3.19 8.53
C SER A 53 7.24 -2.69 9.86
N SER A 54 6.83 -1.48 10.27
CA SER A 54 7.04 -1.00 11.64
C SER A 54 6.50 -1.96 12.70
N LEU A 55 5.41 -2.68 12.39
CA LEU A 55 4.79 -3.63 13.32
C LEU A 55 5.75 -4.76 13.71
N TYR A 56 6.77 -5.02 12.90
CA TYR A 56 7.80 -6.02 13.22
C TYR A 56 8.56 -5.69 14.51
N ASN A 57 8.64 -4.41 14.87
CA ASN A 57 9.30 -3.96 16.09
C ASN A 57 8.36 -3.93 17.30
N ASP A 58 7.04 -3.87 17.05
CA ASP A 58 6.02 -3.67 18.07
C ASP A 58 5.39 -4.99 18.56
N TYR A 59 5.47 -6.05 17.75
CA TYR A 59 4.86 -7.34 18.03
C TYR A 59 5.89 -8.46 18.02
N ASP A 60 5.60 -9.52 18.77
CA ASP A 60 6.40 -10.74 18.73
C ASP A 60 6.40 -11.33 17.32
N LYS A 61 7.52 -11.95 16.94
CA LYS A 61 7.71 -12.50 15.58
C LYS A 61 6.70 -13.58 15.22
N ASP A 62 6.11 -14.25 16.21
CA ASP A 62 5.10 -15.28 16.04
C ASP A 62 3.66 -14.74 16.18
N ASP A 63 3.49 -13.43 16.44
CA ASP A 63 2.17 -12.81 16.61
C ASP A 63 1.33 -12.94 15.32
N PRO A 64 0.03 -13.31 15.41
CA PRO A 64 -0.88 -13.36 14.27
C PRO A 64 -0.99 -12.04 13.49
N ILE A 65 -0.67 -10.89 14.09
CA ILE A 65 -0.61 -9.61 13.40
C ILE A 65 0.46 -9.61 12.30
N LEU A 66 1.55 -10.35 12.48
CA LEU A 66 2.60 -10.50 11.48
C LEU A 66 2.38 -11.72 10.58
N ASN A 67 1.95 -12.86 11.16
CA ASN A 67 1.95 -14.15 10.45
C ASN A 67 0.58 -14.63 9.94
N ASP A 68 -0.52 -14.20 10.55
CA ASP A 68 -1.87 -14.49 10.06
C ASP A 68 -2.74 -13.22 10.02
N PRO A 69 -2.42 -12.25 9.14
CA PRO A 69 -3.24 -11.04 9.02
C PRO A 69 -4.69 -11.31 8.63
N SER A 70 -4.96 -12.46 7.99
CA SER A 70 -6.32 -12.90 7.67
C SER A 70 -7.14 -13.16 8.94
N SER A 71 -6.56 -13.72 10.00
CA SER A 71 -7.24 -13.84 11.30
C SER A 71 -7.62 -12.50 11.91
N ILE A 72 -6.76 -11.51 11.75
CA ILE A 72 -7.01 -10.15 12.23
C ILE A 72 -8.14 -9.51 11.43
N ASN A 73 -8.16 -9.73 10.11
CA ASN A 73 -9.24 -9.25 9.25
C ASN A 73 -10.62 -9.83 9.58
N ARG A 74 -10.67 -11.07 10.06
CA ARG A 74 -11.93 -11.69 10.52
C ARG A 74 -12.55 -10.96 11.74
N LYS A 75 -11.78 -10.14 12.45
CA LYS A 75 -12.28 -9.30 13.57
C LYS A 75 -13.03 -8.04 13.09
N GLY A 76 -13.06 -7.79 11.79
CA GLY A 76 -13.82 -6.69 11.19
C GLY A 76 -12.96 -5.48 10.80
N TRP A 77 -13.52 -4.65 9.92
CA TRP A 77 -12.81 -3.56 9.25
C TRP A 77 -12.20 -2.52 10.20
N GLU A 78 -12.93 -2.10 11.23
CA GLU A 78 -12.42 -1.12 12.21
C GLU A 78 -11.18 -1.64 12.95
N PHE A 79 -11.14 -2.94 13.24
CA PHE A 79 -9.98 -3.55 13.87
C PHE A 79 -8.81 -3.64 12.88
N THR A 80 -9.06 -4.09 11.65
CA THR A 80 -8.05 -4.11 10.57
C THR A 80 -7.43 -2.74 10.36
N LYS A 81 -8.25 -1.68 10.21
CA LYS A 81 -7.78 -0.32 9.99
C LYS A 81 -6.90 0.15 11.14
N LYS A 82 -7.34 -0.04 12.38
CA LYS A 82 -6.59 0.34 13.58
C LYS A 82 -5.21 -0.31 13.66
N ILE A 83 -5.08 -1.56 13.22
CA ILE A 83 -3.79 -2.27 13.26
C ILE A 83 -2.91 -1.95 12.06
N TYR A 84 -3.44 -2.03 10.84
CA TYR A 84 -2.62 -2.03 9.63
C TYR A 84 -2.58 -0.72 8.86
N LEU A 85 -3.50 0.21 9.12
CA LEU A 85 -3.55 1.50 8.43
C LEU A 85 -3.18 2.66 9.34
N ASP A 86 -3.62 2.63 10.60
CA ASP A 86 -3.37 3.73 11.54
C ASP A 86 -2.00 3.61 12.24
N ARG A 87 -1.38 2.43 12.22
CA ARG A 87 -0.13 2.13 12.97
C ARG A 87 1.04 1.67 12.10
N GLN A 88 0.86 1.57 10.79
CA GLN A 88 1.95 1.35 9.82
C GLN A 88 2.31 2.70 9.18
N PRO A 89 3.53 3.23 9.39
CA PRO A 89 4.10 4.30 8.57
C PRO A 89 4.49 3.81 7.17
#